data_AF-A0A937ZIE8-F1
#
_entry.id   AF-A0A937ZIE8-F1
#
_cell.length_a   1.000
_cell.length_b   1.000
_cell.length_c   1.000
_cell.angle_alpha   90.00
_cell.angle_beta   90.00
_cell.angle_gamma   90.00
#
_symmetry.space_group_name_H-M   'P 1'
#
loop_
_entity.id
_entity.type
_entity.pdbx_description
1 polymer ?
#
loop_
_entity_poly.entity_id
_entity_poly.type
_entity_poly.pdbx_seq_one_letter_code
_entity_poly.pdbx_strand_id
1 'polypeptide(L)'
;MSARPLAPEALRRLQYVCGMLGSAHDGERAAAAATADRMVREAGLTWRDVIAPVPFPPAAEPRAPTHEAPRSAAEWHALVLDLIADPPRLYPAEDRFMHDMERRTRRGARPTARQAAWLEKIARRGA
;
A
#
# COMPACT_ATOMS: atom_id res chain seq x y z
N MET A 1 -16.38 -19.79 -14.13
CA MET A 1 -17.17 -19.45 -12.93
C MET A 1 -16.42 -18.35 -12.21
N SER A 2 -16.98 -17.15 -12.11
CA SER A 2 -16.29 -16.02 -11.45
C SER A 2 -16.30 -16.27 -9.94
N ALA A 3 -15.12 -16.45 -9.34
CA ALA A 3 -14.98 -16.59 -7.90
C ALA A 3 -15.46 -15.30 -7.21
N ARG A 4 -16.31 -15.44 -6.19
CA ARG A 4 -16.81 -14.29 -5.44
C ARG A 4 -15.69 -13.79 -4.51
N PRO A 5 -15.30 -12.51 -4.56
CA PRO A 5 -14.27 -11.99 -3.69
C PRO A 5 -14.68 -12.10 -2.21
N LEU A 6 -13.68 -12.30 -1.34
CA LEU A 6 -13.88 -12.25 0.11
C LEU A 6 -14.55 -10.93 0.51
N ALA A 7 -15.44 -10.99 1.51
CA ALA A 7 -15.99 -9.78 2.11
C ALA A 7 -14.86 -8.90 2.66
N PRO A 8 -14.95 -7.55 2.59
CA PRO A 8 -13.86 -6.66 2.98
C PRO A 8 -13.33 -6.87 4.40
N GLU A 9 -14.22 -7.24 5.33
CA GLU A 9 -13.84 -7.55 6.71
C GLU A 9 -13.06 -8.87 6.83
N ALA A 10 -13.50 -9.90 6.11
CA ALA A 10 -12.79 -11.18 6.03
C ALA A 10 -11.42 -11.00 5.37
N LEU A 11 -11.31 -10.13 4.37
CA LEU A 11 -10.05 -9.80 3.72
C LEU A 11 -9.07 -9.10 4.68
N ARG A 12 -9.52 -8.08 5.44
CA ARG A 12 -8.69 -7.43 6.47
C ARG A 12 -8.20 -8.42 7.52
N ARG A 13 -9.08 -9.30 7.98
CA ARG A 13 -8.72 -10.35 8.93
C ARG A 13 -7.72 -11.33 8.33
N LEU A 14 -7.89 -11.72 7.07
CA LEU A 14 -6.95 -12.60 6.38
C LEU A 14 -5.57 -11.94 6.26
N GLN A 15 -5.51 -10.65 5.90
CA GLN A 15 -4.28 -9.88 5.85
C GLN A 15 -3.57 -9.84 7.22
N TYR A 16 -4.31 -9.59 8.29
CA TYR A 16 -3.77 -9.62 9.66
C TYR A 16 -3.17 -10.98 10.01
N VAL A 17 -3.91 -12.07 9.74
CA VAL A 17 -3.44 -13.44 10.01
C VAL A 17 -2.21 -13.78 9.17
N CYS A 18 -2.18 -13.40 7.90
CA CYS A 18 -1.03 -13.58 7.03
C CYS A 18 0.20 -12.82 7.53
N GLY A 19 0.03 -11.67 8.18
CA GLY A 19 1.10 -10.93 8.85
C GLY A 19 1.81 -11.71 9.96
N MET A 20 1.13 -12.69 10.57
CA MET A 20 1.70 -13.54 11.63
C MET A 20 2.49 -14.75 11.10
N LEU A 21 2.47 -15.01 9.78
CA LEU A 21 3.20 -16.13 9.17
C LEU A 21 4.72 -15.99 9.33
N GLY A 22 5.22 -14.79 9.64
CA GLY A 22 6.63 -14.52 9.96
C GLY A 22 6.97 -14.49 11.45
N SER A 23 6.08 -14.92 12.35
CA SER A 23 6.34 -14.88 13.80
C SER A 23 7.61 -15.66 14.19
N ALA A 24 8.33 -15.14 15.21
CA ALA A 24 9.48 -15.82 15.81
C ALA A 24 9.09 -17.10 16.56
N HIS A 25 7.80 -17.28 16.87
CA HIS A 25 7.28 -18.46 17.56
C HIS A 25 6.66 -19.44 16.57
N ASP A 26 7.21 -20.65 16.52
CA ASP A 26 6.80 -21.71 15.58
C ASP A 26 5.31 -22.05 15.70
N GLY A 27 4.81 -22.11 16.94
CA GLY A 27 3.39 -22.38 17.21
C GLY A 27 2.46 -21.29 16.66
N GLU A 28 2.88 -20.02 16.71
CA GLU A 28 2.10 -18.91 16.15
C GLU A 28 2.09 -18.95 14.62
N ARG A 29 3.22 -19.27 13.98
CA ARG A 29 3.27 -19.44 12.52
C ARG A 29 2.34 -20.55 12.06
N ALA A 30 2.39 -21.71 12.72
CA ALA A 30 1.53 -22.85 12.39
C ALA A 30 0.04 -22.52 12.59
N ALA A 31 -0.31 -21.86 13.70
CA ALA A 31 -1.68 -21.44 13.98
C ALA A 31 -2.19 -20.40 12.97
N ALA A 32 -1.34 -19.45 12.57
CA ALA A 32 -1.66 -18.46 11.56
C ALA A 32 -1.91 -19.11 10.19
N ALA A 33 -1.05 -20.04 9.76
CA ALA A 33 -1.22 -20.76 8.51
C ALA A 33 -2.53 -21.56 8.48
N ALA A 34 -2.81 -22.31 9.56
CA ALA A 34 -4.06 -23.08 9.68
C ALA A 34 -5.30 -22.17 9.68
N THR A 35 -5.22 -21.02 10.35
CA THR A 35 -6.32 -20.05 10.39
C THR A 35 -6.57 -19.44 9.01
N ALA A 36 -5.51 -19.06 8.31
CA ALA A 36 -5.60 -18.47 6.98
C ALA A 36 -6.22 -19.46 5.98
N ASP A 37 -5.76 -20.72 5.97
CA ASP A 37 -6.33 -21.75 5.09
C ASP A 37 -7.82 -21.99 5.38
N ARG A 38 -8.17 -22.12 6.67
CA ARG A 38 -9.57 -22.29 7.09
C ARG A 38 -10.46 -21.16 6.58
N MET A 39 -10.04 -19.90 6.72
CA MET A 39 -10.81 -18.75 6.24
C MET A 39 -11.05 -18.78 4.74
N VAL A 40 -10.05 -19.17 3.94
CA VAL A 40 -10.17 -19.30 2.49
C VAL A 40 -11.16 -20.41 2.13
N ARG A 41 -11.07 -21.57 2.80
CA ARG A 41 -11.96 -22.72 2.55
C ARG A 41 -13.41 -22.47 2.99
N GLU A 42 -13.61 -21.85 4.15
CA GLU A 42 -14.95 -21.49 4.64
C GLU A 42 -15.66 -20.49 3.72
N ALA A 43 -14.91 -19.67 2.98
CA ALA A 43 -15.44 -18.80 1.95
C ALA A 43 -15.76 -19.50 0.62
N GLY A 44 -15.52 -20.82 0.52
CA GLY A 44 -15.68 -21.59 -0.72
C GLY A 44 -14.63 -21.27 -1.78
N LEU A 45 -13.48 -20.73 -1.37
CA LEU A 45 -12.39 -20.32 -2.25
C LEU A 45 -11.21 -21.28 -2.16
N THR A 46 -10.32 -21.19 -3.14
CA THR A 46 -8.98 -21.78 -3.11
C THR A 46 -7.93 -20.67 -3.03
N TRP A 47 -6.70 -21.02 -2.65
CA TRP A 47 -5.59 -20.07 -2.69
C TRP A 47 -5.32 -19.51 -4.09
N ARG A 48 -5.69 -20.22 -5.16
CA ARG A 48 -5.60 -19.72 -6.53
C ARG A 48 -6.56 -18.55 -6.79
N ASP A 49 -7.74 -18.59 -6.16
CA ASP A 49 -8.74 -17.53 -6.27
C ASP A 49 -8.34 -16.29 -5.46
N VAL A 50 -7.57 -16.50 -4.38
CA VAL A 50 -7.09 -15.44 -3.48
C VAL A 50 -5.83 -14.77 -4.02
N ILE A 51 -4.88 -15.55 -4.53
CA ILE A 51 -3.59 -15.10 -5.07
C ILE A 51 -3.70 -14.96 -6.60
N ALA A 52 -4.84 -14.43 -7.07
CA ALA A 52 -5.01 -14.15 -8.47
C ALA A 52 -4.02 -13.05 -8.90
N PRO A 53 -3.36 -13.18 -10.05
CA PRO A 53 -2.62 -12.07 -10.63
C PRO A 53 -3.62 -10.94 -10.87
N VAL A 54 -3.54 -9.87 -10.08
CA VAL A 54 -4.20 -8.62 -10.42
C VAL A 54 -3.57 -8.21 -11.75
N PRO A 55 -4.35 -8.04 -12.83
CA PRO A 55 -3.82 -7.40 -14.02
C PRO A 55 -3.32 -6.05 -13.53
N PHE A 56 -2.00 -5.86 -13.49
CA PHE A 56 -1.47 -4.53 -13.31
C PHE A 56 -2.16 -3.68 -14.37
N PRO A 57 -2.89 -2.61 -14.01
CA PRO A 57 -3.29 -1.66 -15.02
C PRO A 57 -2.02 -1.34 -15.81
N PRO A 58 -2.07 -1.34 -17.16
CA PRO A 58 -0.89 -1.05 -17.96
C PRO A 58 -0.26 0.18 -17.33
N ALA A 59 1.00 0.05 -16.90
CA ALA A 59 1.69 1.08 -16.13
C ALA A 59 1.35 2.41 -16.81
N ALA A 60 0.66 3.28 -16.08
CA ALA A 60 0.36 4.61 -16.61
C ALA A 60 1.68 5.12 -17.15
N GLU A 61 1.72 5.52 -18.43
CA GLU A 61 2.96 5.95 -19.08
C GLU A 61 3.72 6.82 -18.08
N PRO A 62 5.00 6.53 -17.79
CA PRO A 62 5.75 7.28 -16.80
C PRO A 62 5.64 8.75 -17.17
N ARG A 63 4.81 9.48 -16.43
CA ARG A 63 4.67 10.91 -16.61
C ARG A 63 6.05 11.45 -16.29
N ALA A 64 6.72 12.00 -17.30
CA ALA A 64 8.03 12.60 -17.12
C ALA A 64 8.01 13.43 -15.84
N PRO A 65 8.93 13.22 -14.89
CA PRO A 65 8.92 13.98 -13.66
C PRO A 65 9.03 15.45 -14.06
N THR A 66 7.94 16.20 -13.91
CA THR A 66 8.01 17.65 -13.87
C THR A 66 8.81 17.96 -12.62
N HIS A 67 10.12 18.15 -12.80
CA HIS A 67 11.10 18.49 -11.76
C HIS A 67 10.84 19.84 -11.08
N GLU A 68 9.71 20.48 -11.36
CA GLU A 68 9.29 21.69 -10.67
C GLU A 68 8.68 21.30 -9.32
N ALA A 69 9.32 21.79 -8.26
CA ALA A 69 8.80 21.63 -6.91
C ALA A 69 7.37 22.20 -6.81
N PRO A 70 6.44 21.49 -6.16
CA PRO A 70 5.07 21.97 -5.97
C PRO A 70 5.03 23.37 -5.35
N ARG A 71 4.31 24.29 -6.00
CA ARG A 71 4.22 25.71 -5.63
C ARG A 71 3.08 26.00 -4.67
N SER A 72 2.12 25.09 -4.57
CA SER A 72 0.92 25.24 -3.74
C SER A 72 0.67 24.02 -2.86
N ALA A 73 -0.14 24.18 -1.81
CA ALA A 73 -0.51 23.07 -0.93
C ALA A 73 -1.35 22.01 -1.66
N ALA A 74 -2.13 22.41 -2.67
CA ALA A 74 -2.89 21.50 -3.52
C ALA A 74 -1.97 20.64 -4.40
N GLU A 75 -0.92 21.25 -4.98
CA GLU A 75 0.09 20.50 -5.75
C GLU A 75 0.89 19.54 -4.84
N TRP A 76 1.19 19.94 -3.60
CA TRP A 76 1.79 19.04 -2.62
C TRP A 76 0.88 17.86 -2.26
N HIS A 77 -0.43 18.11 -2.13
CA HIS A 77 -1.39 17.05 -1.86
C HIS A 77 -1.49 16.06 -3.02
N ALA A 78 -1.56 16.56 -4.26
CA ALA A 78 -1.57 15.74 -5.46
C ALA A 78 -0.31 14.86 -5.56
N LEU A 79 0.89 15.43 -5.34
CA LEU A 79 2.14 14.67 -5.34
C LEU A 79 2.14 13.54 -4.29
N VAL A 80 1.64 13.82 -3.08
CA VAL A 80 1.58 12.80 -2.02
C VAL A 80 0.60 11.68 -2.38
N LEU A 81 -0.55 12.01 -2.95
CA LEU A 81 -1.51 11.00 -3.40
C LEU A 81 -0.93 10.12 -4.52
N ASP A 82 -0.21 10.71 -5.47
CA ASP A 82 0.46 9.96 -6.54
C ASP A 82 1.50 8.98 -5.97
N LEU A 83 2.29 9.42 -4.98
CA LEU A 83 3.29 8.55 -4.33
C LEU A 83 2.66 7.42 -3.50
N ILE A 84 1.50 7.66 -2.87
CA ILE A 84 0.75 6.63 -2.14
C ILE A 84 0.12 5.62 -3.10
N ALA A 85 -0.29 6.07 -4.29
CA ALA A 85 -0.94 5.25 -5.30
C ALA A 85 0.00 4.23 -5.98
N ASP A 86 1.32 4.29 -5.73
CA ASP A 86 2.33 3.29 -6.12
C ASP A 86 3.00 2.62 -4.89
N PRO A 87 2.26 1.79 -4.10
CA PRO A 87 2.72 1.24 -2.83
C PRO A 87 3.94 0.31 -2.85
N PRO A 88 4.22 -0.52 -3.90
CA PRO A 88 5.33 -1.49 -3.84
C PRO A 88 6.72 -0.83 -3.78
N ARG A 89 6.81 0.50 -3.74
CA ARG A 89 8.06 1.28 -3.75
C ARG A 89 8.36 2.02 -2.43
N LEU A 90 7.49 1.89 -1.43
CA LEU A 90 7.66 2.54 -0.12
C LEU A 90 8.13 1.53 0.93
N TYR A 91 9.19 1.87 1.66
CA TYR A 91 9.53 1.17 2.89
C TYR A 91 8.49 1.47 3.99
N PRO A 92 8.31 0.60 5.01
CA PRO A 92 7.32 0.82 6.08
C PRO A 92 7.42 2.17 6.79
N ALA A 93 8.63 2.72 6.94
CA ALA A 93 8.86 4.04 7.52
C ALA A 93 8.41 5.20 6.59
N GLU A 94 8.47 4.99 5.28
CA GLU A 94 8.05 5.96 4.27
C GLU A 94 6.54 5.93 4.08
N ASP A 95 5.92 4.76 4.17
CA ASP A 95 4.46 4.61 4.17
C ASP A 95 3.81 5.43 5.30
N ARG A 96 4.30 5.26 6.54
CA ARG A 96 3.85 6.06 7.69
C ARG A 96 4.06 7.57 7.46
N PHE A 97 5.18 7.96 6.86
CA PHE A 97 5.43 9.35 6.54
C PHE A 97 4.48 9.89 5.47
N MET A 98 4.18 9.12 4.43
CA MET A 98 3.25 9.50 3.37
C MET A 98 1.84 9.71 3.93
N HIS A 99 1.39 8.86 4.86
CA HIS A 99 0.12 9.06 5.56
C HIS A 99 0.10 10.28 6.50
N ASP A 100 1.23 10.69 7.07
CA ASP A 100 1.34 11.97 7.79
C ASP A 100 1.27 13.17 6.83
N MET A 101 1.97 13.06 5.70
CA MET A 101 1.99 14.10 4.66
C MET A 101 0.64 14.27 3.96
N GLU A 102 -0.10 13.20 3.71
CA GLU A 102 -1.46 13.24 3.13
C GLU A 102 -2.38 14.06 4.02
N ARG A 103 -2.45 13.71 5.31
CA ARG A 103 -3.29 14.40 6.29
C ARG A 103 -2.93 15.89 6.40
N ARG A 104 -1.64 16.22 6.35
CA ARG A 104 -1.15 17.60 6.47
C ARG A 104 -1.50 18.42 5.23
N THR A 105 -1.17 17.90 4.05
CA THR A 105 -1.38 18.59 2.76
C THR A 105 -2.86 18.73 2.42
N ARG A 106 -3.70 17.75 2.81
CA ARG A 106 -5.16 17.82 2.73
C ARG A 106 -5.76 19.01 3.49
N ARG A 107 -5.12 19.42 4.59
CA ARG A 107 -5.51 20.59 5.39
C ARG A 107 -4.94 21.91 4.86
N GLY A 108 -4.32 21.89 3.67
CA GLY A 108 -3.72 23.07 3.06
C GLY A 108 -2.35 23.45 3.62
N ALA A 109 -1.75 22.64 4.49
CA ALA A 109 -0.43 22.92 5.03
C ALA A 109 0.67 22.49 4.06
N ARG A 110 1.67 23.36 3.86
CA ARG A 110 2.85 23.04 3.06
C ARG A 110 3.84 22.18 3.86
N PRO A 111 4.60 21.29 3.20
CA PRO A 111 5.72 20.61 3.82
C PRO A 111 6.79 21.63 4.24
N THR A 112 7.51 21.33 5.32
CA THR A 112 8.76 22.03 5.65
C THR A 112 9.84 21.71 4.61
N ALA A 113 10.91 22.51 4.55
CA ALA A 113 12.04 22.26 3.64
C ALA A 113 12.62 20.84 3.77
N ARG A 114 12.71 20.31 5.00
CA ARG A 114 13.17 18.94 5.27
C ARG A 114 12.19 17.88 4.74
N GLN A 115 10.89 18.11 4.89
CA GLN A 115 9.86 17.20 4.39
C GLN A 115 9.80 17.22 2.86
N ALA A 116 9.92 18.40 2.24
CA ALA A 116 9.98 18.56 0.79
C ALA A 116 11.19 17.82 0.19
N ALA A 117 12.38 17.99 0.77
CA ALA A 117 13.58 17.28 0.34
C ALA A 117 13.42 15.75 0.45
N TRP A 118 12.69 15.28 1.46
CA TRP A 118 12.44 13.85 1.62
C TRP A 118 11.41 13.32 0.60
N LEU A 119 10.35 14.08 0.33
CA LEU A 119 9.39 13.76 -0.74
C LEU A 119 10.06 13.68 -2.11
N GLU A 120 10.94 14.64 -2.43
CA GLU A 120 11.72 14.62 -3.66
C GLU A 120 12.62 13.39 -3.76
N LYS A 121 13.26 13.00 -2.65
CA LYS A 121 14.10 11.79 -2.60
C LYS A 121 13.28 10.54 -2.92
N ILE A 122 12.07 10.44 -2.39
CA ILE A 122 11.18 9.29 -2.63
C ILE A 122 10.67 9.32 -4.08
N ALA A 123 10.26 10.48 -4.59
CA ALA A 123 9.82 10.64 -5.98
C ALA A 123 10.92 10.27 -6.99
N ARG A 124 12.17 10.68 -6.77
CA ARG A 124 13.31 10.36 -7.66
C ARG A 124 13.70 8.88 -7.64
N ARG A 125 13.36 8.13 -6.58
CA ARG A 125 13.63 6.69 -6.51
C ARG A 125 12.63 5.87 -7.33
N GLY A 126 11.45 6.43 -7.60
CA GLY A 126 10.40 5.79 -8.40
C GLY A 126 10.42 6.13 -9.91
N ALA A 127 11.27 7.07 -10.34
CA ALA A 127 11.49 7.40 -11.76
C ALA A 127 12.51 6.46 -12.39
#